data_AF-A0A3L7V0M5-F1
#
_entry.id   AF-A0A3L7V0M5-F1
#
_cell.length_a   1.000
_cell.length_b   1.000
_cell.length_c   1.000
_cell.angle_alpha   90.00
_cell.angle_beta   90.00
_cell.angle_gamma   90.00
#
_symmetry.space_group_name_H-M   'P 1'
#
loop_
_entity.id
_entity.type
_entity.pdbx_description
1 polymer ?
#
loop_
_entity_poly.entity_id
_entity_poly.type
_entity_poly.pdbx_seq_one_letter_code
_entity_poly.pdbx_strand_id
1 'polypeptide(L)' 'MRIAELSVDSTKLYKAHVELIQAWELTKEHWKDDNAQHFEDNHLVQLNPLVKMLLDATNRLNEVFVRAERELASPGQD' A
#
# COMPACT_ATOMS: atom_id res chain seq x y z
N MET A 1 -12.52 1.48 21.17
CA MET A 1 -11.38 2.22 20.58
C MET A 1 -11.21 1.65 19.17
N ARG A 2 -11.32 2.45 18.09
CA ARG A 2 -11.09 1.97 16.71
C ARG A 2 -9.58 1.90 16.49
N ILE A 3 -8.92 0.90 17.08
CA ILE A 3 -7.48 1.01 17.41
C ILE A 3 -6.59 1.20 16.18
N ALA A 4 -6.98 0.77 14.99
CA ALA A 4 -6.39 1.25 13.75
C ALA A 4 -7.26 0.82 12.54
N GLU A 5 -7.96 1.74 11.86
CA GLU A 5 -8.58 1.45 10.55
C GLU A 5 -7.51 1.39 9.44
N LEU A 6 -6.55 0.47 9.57
CA LEU A 6 -5.46 0.27 8.63
C LEU A 6 -5.95 -0.17 7.24
N SER A 7 -7.12 -0.80 7.18
CA SER A 7 -7.75 -1.27 5.94
C SER A 7 -8.18 -0.12 5.02
N VAL A 8 -8.65 0.99 5.59
CA VAL A 8 -9.11 2.14 4.80
C VAL A 8 -7.93 2.87 4.17
N ASP A 9 -6.90 3.15 4.96
CA ASP A 9 -5.74 3.90 4.48
C ASP A 9 -4.83 3.06 3.56
N SER A 10 -4.70 1.75 3.79
CA SER A 10 -4.05 0.84 2.83
C SER A 10 -4.79 0.79 1.50
N THR A 11 -6.13 0.79 1.51
CA THR A 11 -6.93 0.86 0.28
C THR A 11 -6.68 2.17 -0.49
N LYS A 12 -6.58 3.31 0.21
CA LYS A 12 -6.25 4.60 -0.42
C LYS A 12 -4.86 4.57 -1.05
N LEU A 13 -3.86 4.04 -0.33
CA LEU A 13 -2.50 3.91 -0.85
C LEU A 13 -2.45 3.04 -2.10
N TYR A 14 -3.13 1.89 -2.09
CA TYR A 14 -3.20 1.01 -3.27
C TYR A 14 -3.81 1.74 -4.47
N LYS A 15 -4.93 2.45 -4.28
CA LYS A 15 -5.58 3.22 -5.35
C LYS A 15 -4.66 4.30 -5.91
N ALA A 16 -4.04 5.11 -5.05
CA ALA A 16 -3.12 6.17 -5.48
C ALA A 16 -1.93 5.60 -6.27
N HIS A 17 -1.42 4.43 -5.87
CA HIS A 17 -0.34 3.76 -6.61
C HIS A 17 -0.78 3.27 -7.99
N VAL A 18 -1.99 2.69 -8.11
CA VAL A 18 -2.56 2.29 -9.41
C VAL A 18 -2.78 3.52 -10.30
N GLU A 19 -3.33 4.60 -9.76
CA GLU A 19 -3.54 5.86 -10.48
C GLU A 19 -2.21 6.45 -10.98
N LEU A 20 -1.16 6.42 -10.15
CA LEU A 20 0.19 6.86 -10.54
C LEU A 20 0.73 6.06 -11.73
N ILE A 21 0.63 4.72 -11.69
CA ILE A 21 1.10 3.87 -12.78
C ILE A 21 0.32 4.16 -14.07
N GLN A 22 -1.00 4.28 -13.98
CA GLN A 22 -1.85 4.61 -15.14
C GLN A 22 -1.49 5.99 -15.73
N ALA A 23 -1.33 7.00 -14.88
CA ALA A 23 -0.92 8.33 -15.30
C ALA A 23 0.46 8.32 -15.96
N TRP A 24 1.39 7.50 -15.45
CA TRP A 24 2.71 7.34 -16.05
C TRP A 24 2.66 6.69 -17.43
N GLU A 25 1.88 5.62 -17.61
CA GLU A 25 1.71 4.98 -18.93
C GLU A 25 1.16 5.96 -19.97
N LEU A 26 0.15 6.76 -19.61
CA LEU A 26 -0.38 7.82 -20.48
C LEU A 26 0.68 8.90 -20.77
N THR A 27 1.47 9.27 -19.77
CA THR A 27 2.54 10.28 -19.93
C THR A 27 3.61 9.78 -20.90
N LYS A 28 3.98 8.50 -20.85
CA LYS A 28 4.94 7.87 -21.77
C LYS A 28 4.47 7.87 -23.22
N GLU A 29 3.18 8.06 -23.51
CA GLU A 29 2.72 8.23 -24.89
C GLU A 29 3.29 9.48 -25.55
N HIS A 30 3.50 10.54 -24.75
CA HIS A 30 3.93 11.86 -25.20
C HIS A 30 5.35 12.23 -24.78
N TRP A 31 5.85 11.69 -23.67
CA TRP A 31 7.18 11.97 -23.12
C TRP A 31 8.07 10.73 -23.20
N LYS A 32 8.96 10.69 -24.19
CA LYS A 32 9.80 9.52 -24.55
C LYS A 32 11.28 9.84 -24.68
N ASP A 33 11.75 10.84 -23.92
CA ASP A 33 13.17 11.22 -23.92
C ASP A 33 13.94 10.47 -22.82
N ASP A 34 15.25 10.71 -22.77
CA ASP A 34 16.13 10.13 -21.75
C ASP A 34 15.74 10.57 -20.32
N ASN A 35 15.11 11.74 -20.16
CA ASN A 35 14.65 12.21 -18.86
C ASN A 35 13.45 11.40 -18.36
N ALA A 36 12.53 11.02 -19.25
CA ALA A 36 11.41 10.14 -18.91
C ALA A 36 11.92 8.77 -18.45
N GLN A 37 12.88 8.20 -19.16
CA GLN A 37 13.52 6.93 -18.77
C GLN A 37 14.20 7.05 -17.40
N HIS A 38 15.00 8.11 -17.21
CA HIS A 38 15.67 8.36 -15.94
C HIS A 38 14.69 8.56 -14.78
N PHE A 39 13.54 9.19 -15.02
CA PHE A 39 12.50 9.38 -14.03
C PHE A 39 11.87 8.03 -13.62
N GLU A 40 11.53 7.19 -14.60
CA GLU A 40 10.97 5.86 -14.34
C GLU A 40 11.92 4.99 -13.51
N ASP A 41 13.17 4.89 -13.93
CA ASP A 41 14.17 4.02 -13.29
C ASP A 41 14.50 4.44 -11.86
N ASN A 42 14.60 5.75 -11.61
CA ASN A 42 15.02 6.25 -10.30
C ASN A 42 13.88 6.49 -9.31
N HIS A 43 12.65 6.66 -9.79
CA HIS A 43 11.53 7.00 -8.92
C HIS A 43 10.42 5.95 -8.95
N LEU A 44 9.96 5.53 -10.13
CA LEU A 44 8.75 4.70 -10.25
C LEU A 44 9.02 3.21 -10.07
N VAL A 45 10.11 2.70 -10.66
CA VAL A 45 10.48 1.27 -10.56
C VAL A 45 10.69 0.87 -9.11
N GLN A 46 11.29 1.74 -8.30
CA GLN A 46 11.55 1.48 -6.88
C GLN A 46 10.28 1.53 -6.02
N LEU A 47 9.29 2.36 -6.39
CA LEU A 47 8.07 2.54 -5.61
C LEU A 47 7.20 1.27 -5.59
N ASN A 48 7.12 0.54 -6.70
CA ASN A 48 6.23 -0.61 -6.82
C ASN A 48 6.49 -1.72 -5.77
N PRO A 49 7.73 -2.24 -5.59
CA PRO A 49 8.00 -3.23 -4.55
C PRO A 49 7.83 -2.66 -3.14
N LEU A 50 8.12 -1.37 -2.92
CA LEU A 50 7.99 -0.73 -1.60
C LEU A 50 6.51 -0.60 -1.17
N VAL A 51 5.65 -0.13 -2.06
CA VAL A 51 4.21 -0.01 -1.80
C VAL A 51 3.61 -1.39 -1.54
N LYS A 52 3.99 -2.40 -2.32
CA LYS A 52 3.53 -3.78 -2.10
C LYS A 52 3.97 -4.31 -0.74
N MET A 53 5.23 -4.13 -0.37
CA MET A 53 5.76 -4.55 0.93
C MET A 53 5.02 -3.88 2.09
N LEU A 54 4.74 -2.58 1.97
CA LEU A 54 4.00 -1.84 2.99
C LEU A 54 2.55 -2.32 3.13
N LEU A 55 1.85 -2.56 2.02
CA LEU A 55 0.48 -3.10 2.04
C LEU A 55 0.44 -4.49 2.68
N ASP A 56 1.40 -5.36 2.34
CA ASP A 56 1.51 -6.69 2.94
C ASP A 56 1.78 -6.63 4.44
N ALA A 57 2.70 -5.76 4.88
CA ALA A 57 2.99 -5.55 6.30
C ALA A 57 1.77 -4.99 7.05
N THR A 58 1.03 -4.07 6.42
CA THR A 58 -0.18 -3.48 6.99
C THR A 58 -1.30 -4.52 7.16
N ASN A 59 -1.47 -5.41 6.18
CA ASN A 59 -2.44 -6.51 6.27
C ASN A 59 -2.09 -7.46 7.43
N ARG A 60 -0.82 -7.84 7.57
CA ARG A 60 -0.35 -8.68 8.69
C ARG A 60 -0.57 -8.00 10.05
N LEU A 61 -0.31 -6.70 10.14
CA LEU A 61 -0.55 -5.94 11.36
C LEU A 61 -2.05 -5.91 11.73
N ASN A 62 -2.91 -5.73 10.73
CA ASN A 62 -4.36 -5.76 10.93
C ASN A 62 -4.84 -7.13 11.43
N GLU A 63 -4.30 -8.24 10.91
CA GLU A 63 -4.60 -9.59 11.41
C GLU A 63 -4.22 -9.76 12.89
N VAL A 64 -3.05 -9.26 13.29
CA VAL A 64 -2.59 -9.28 14.69
C VAL A 64 -3.54 -8.49 15.60
N PHE A 65 -3.97 -7.29 15.17
CA PHE A 65 -4.91 -6.50 15.95
C PHE A 65 -6.28 -7.17 16.09
N VAL A 66 -6.83 -7.72 15.00
CA VAL A 66 -8.10 -8.46 15.05
C VAL A 66 -8.02 -9.66 15.99
N ARG A 67 -6.89 -10.38 15.99
CA ARG A 67 -6.66 -11.49 16.92
C ARG A 67 -6.61 -11.02 18.38
N ALA A 68 -5.84 -9.97 18.66
CA ALA A 68 -5.72 -9.41 20.01
C ALA A 68 -7.08 -8.90 20.53
N GLU A 69 -7.87 -8.24 19.69
CA GLU A 69 -9.22 -7.80 20.04
C GLU A 69 -10.13 -8.98 20.40
N ARG A 70 -10.06 -10.10 19.66
CA ARG A 70 -10.83 -11.32 19.97
C ARG A 70 -10.41 -11.96 21.29
N GLU A 71 -9.11 -12.07 21.53
CA GLU A 71 -8.56 -12.65 22.77
C GLU A 71 -8.97 -11.82 24.00
N LEU A 72 -8.97 -10.49 23.88
CA LEU A 72 -9.41 -9.59 24.96
C LEU A 72 -10.93 -9.58 25.16
N ALA A 73 -11.72 -9.76 24.09
CA ALA A 73 -13.18 -9.82 24.16
C ALA A 73 -13.72 -11.14 24.74
N SER A 74 -12.88 -12.18 24.83
CA SER A 74 -13.20 -13.47 25.46
C SER A 74 -12.37 -13.68 26.73
N PRO A 75 -12.63 -12.95 27.83
CA PRO A 75 -11.94 -13.20 29.09
C PRO A 75 -12.44 -14.55 29.65
N GLY A 76 -11.56 -15.55 29.65
CA GLY A 76 -11.66 -16.81 30.39
C GLY A 76 -13.06 -17.38 30.66
N GLN A 77 -13.49 -18.34 29.84
CA GLN A 77 -14.25 -19.47 30.37
C GLN A 77 -13.24 -20.45 30.97
N ASP A 78 -12.79 -20.18 32.19
CA ASP A 78 -12.19 -21.16 33.10
C ASP A 78 -13.08 -21.27 34.35
#